data_AF-A0AAD1W745-F1
#
_entry.id   AF-A0AAD1W745-F1
#
_cell.length_a   1.000
_cell.length_b   1.000
_cell.length_c   1.000
_cell.angle_alpha   90.00
_cell.angle_beta   90.00
_cell.angle_gamma   90.00
#
_symmetry.space_group_name_H-M   'P 1'
#
loop_
_entity.id
_entity.type
_entity.pdbx_description
1 polymer ?
#
loop_
_entity_poly.entity_id
_entity_poly.type
_entity_poly.pdbx_seq_one_letter_code
_entity_poly.pdbx_strand_id
1 'polypeptide(L)'
;MFLISPSLLPQVTNATIGSITWSEHADISLTITITHTTRSWSWRLNPTHLHNTTIRENIRKDITEYFDINKDSVSSASTLWAAHKSVIWGKLIAAATAHKKQQLTLLESHLTALRAIKRKHKTNPDPALTAQLHKHRQEIQKFMVQDSKKALQWARQMFYEKSNKADTLLDQILCQRQRAKHITKIRAPDGQLHNILSQIANTFQENYSSLYDHNPDSRHNPSLHRQKSRTS
;
A
#
# COMPACT_ATOMS: atom_id res chain seq x y z
N MET A 1 16.31 -3.55 9.65
CA MET A 1 16.68 -4.46 8.54
C MET A 1 15.46 -4.65 7.65
N PHE A 2 15.60 -4.47 6.33
CA PHE A 2 14.52 -4.69 5.36
C PHE A 2 14.81 -5.95 4.54
N LEU A 3 13.80 -6.81 4.35
CA LEU A 3 13.85 -7.96 3.45
C LEU A 3 13.00 -7.64 2.21
N ILE A 4 13.61 -7.64 1.03
CA ILE A 4 12.98 -7.21 -0.22
C ILE A 4 13.04 -8.35 -1.24
N SER A 5 11.99 -8.52 -2.04
CA SER A 5 11.97 -9.45 -3.17
C SER A 5 13.00 -9.03 -4.23
N PRO A 6 13.76 -9.97 -4.84
CA PRO A 6 14.70 -9.66 -5.92
C PRO A 6 14.08 -8.85 -7.08
N SER A 7 12.78 -9.06 -7.33
CA SER A 7 12.02 -8.34 -8.37
C SER A 7 11.86 -6.83 -8.11
N LEU A 8 11.95 -6.39 -6.85
CA LEU A 8 11.80 -4.98 -6.46
C LEU A 8 13.15 -4.27 -6.30
N LEU A 9 14.25 -5.02 -6.36
CA LEU A 9 15.61 -4.50 -6.19
C LEU A 9 15.94 -3.39 -7.20
N PRO A 10 15.55 -3.49 -8.49
CA PRO A 10 15.76 -2.41 -9.47
C PRO A 10 14.98 -1.12 -9.17
N GLN A 11 13.95 -1.19 -8.32
CA GLN A 11 13.11 -0.04 -7.96
C GLN A 11 13.59 0.68 -6.70
N VAL A 12 14.55 0.11 -5.96
CA VAL A 12 15.11 0.72 -4.76
C VAL A 12 16.05 1.85 -5.17
N THR A 13 15.76 3.06 -4.71
CA THR A 13 16.57 4.25 -5.03
C THR A 13 17.51 4.65 -3.91
N ASN A 14 17.11 4.46 -2.65
CA ASN A 14 17.94 4.81 -1.51
C ASN A 14 17.60 3.95 -0.27
N ALA A 15 18.58 3.72 0.59
CA ALA A 15 18.40 3.12 1.91
C ALA A 15 19.30 3.87 2.90
N THR A 16 18.72 4.48 3.92
CA THR A 16 19.46 5.27 4.91
C THR A 16 19.10 4.87 6.33
N ILE A 17 20.05 5.06 7.24
CA ILE A 17 19.84 4.96 8.68
C ILE A 17 19.92 6.39 9.19
N GLY A 18 18.84 6.89 9.76
CA GLY A 18 18.79 8.24 10.30
C GLY A 18 19.32 8.31 11.73
N SER A 19 19.13 9.45 12.38
CA SER A 19 19.72 9.73 13.69
C SER A 19 18.79 9.31 14.83
N ILE A 20 19.41 8.86 15.93
CA ILE A 20 18.71 8.53 17.16
C ILE A 20 18.20 9.83 17.80
N THR A 21 16.88 10.03 17.84
CA THR A 21 16.28 11.29 18.30
C THR A 21 15.40 11.14 19.54
N TRP A 22 14.42 10.24 19.51
CA TRP A 22 13.44 10.06 20.61
C TRP A 22 13.41 8.64 21.20
N SER A 23 13.87 7.66 20.45
CA SER A 23 13.93 6.24 20.83
C SER A 23 15.39 5.82 20.96
N GLU A 24 15.67 4.71 21.64
CA GLU A 24 16.99 4.06 21.65
C GLU A 24 17.36 3.42 20.30
N HIS A 25 16.48 3.54 19.30
CA HIS A 25 16.70 3.07 17.93
C HIS A 25 16.72 4.22 16.92
N ALA A 26 17.65 4.13 15.98
CA ALA A 26 17.68 4.96 14.78
C ALA A 26 16.58 4.52 13.80
N ASP A 27 15.98 5.49 13.10
CA ASP A 27 15.07 5.20 12.00
C ASP A 27 15.84 4.58 10.82
N ILE A 28 15.25 3.56 10.20
CA ILE A 28 15.80 2.96 8.98
C ILE A 28 14.79 3.26 7.89
N SER A 29 15.23 3.97 6.84
CA SER A 29 14.38 4.38 5.73
C SER A 29 14.82 3.70 4.43
N LEU A 30 13.85 3.34 3.59
CA LEU A 30 14.05 2.71 2.30
C LEU A 30 13.12 3.40 1.29
N THR A 31 13.68 3.95 0.23
CA THR A 31 12.94 4.63 -0.84
C THR A 31 12.83 3.70 -2.05
N ILE A 32 11.61 3.48 -2.51
CA ILE A 32 11.30 2.63 -3.67
C ILE A 32 10.46 3.44 -4.66
N THR A 33 10.87 3.47 -5.92
CA THR A 33 10.11 4.10 -7.00
C THR A 33 9.18 3.07 -7.62
N ILE A 34 7.88 3.16 -7.29
CA ILE A 34 6.85 2.28 -7.83
C ILE A 34 6.33 2.87 -9.14
N THR A 35 6.65 2.26 -10.28
CA THR A 35 6.07 2.64 -11.58
C THR A 35 4.62 2.20 -11.64
N HIS A 36 3.71 3.17 -11.76
CA HIS A 36 2.25 3.09 -11.90
C HIS A 36 1.65 1.67 -11.97
N THR A 37 1.17 1.18 -10.82
CA THR A 37 0.01 0.29 -10.82
C THR A 37 -1.22 1.15 -11.14
N THR A 38 -2.07 0.73 -12.08
CA THR A 38 -3.40 1.33 -12.26
C THR A 38 -4.10 1.29 -10.90
N ARG A 39 -4.20 2.46 -10.26
CA ARG A 39 -4.77 2.55 -8.91
C ARG A 39 -6.26 2.31 -9.06
N SER A 40 -6.72 1.08 -8.86
CA SER A 40 -8.15 0.80 -8.79
C SER A 40 -8.67 1.49 -7.53
N TRP A 41 -9.29 2.67 -7.69
CA TRP A 41 -9.90 3.37 -6.57
C TRP A 41 -11.18 2.62 -6.17
N SER A 42 -11.04 1.63 -5.30
CA SER A 42 -12.18 1.05 -4.59
C SER A 42 -12.35 1.85 -3.30
N TRP A 43 -13.34 2.74 -3.27
CA TRP A 43 -13.79 3.27 -2.00
C TRP A 43 -14.33 2.12 -1.17
N ARG A 44 -13.93 2.07 0.10
CA ARG A 44 -14.39 1.04 1.05
C ARG A 44 -15.01 1.73 2.25
N LEU A 45 -16.22 1.29 2.60
CA LEU A 45 -16.90 1.77 3.79
C LEU A 45 -16.12 1.34 5.03
N ASN A 46 -15.84 2.29 5.91
CA ASN A 46 -15.31 1.99 7.23
C ASN A 46 -16.45 1.43 8.13
N PRO A 47 -16.39 0.16 8.57
CA PRO A 47 -17.46 -0.43 9.37
C PRO A 47 -17.68 0.29 10.70
N THR A 48 -16.66 0.99 11.24
CA THR A 48 -16.84 1.76 12.48
C THR A 48 -17.85 2.90 12.32
N HIS A 49 -18.09 3.40 11.11
CA HIS A 49 -19.10 4.44 10.87
C HIS A 49 -20.52 3.89 11.06
N LEU A 50 -20.75 2.61 10.83
CA LEU A 50 -22.05 1.97 11.03
C LEU A 50 -22.39 1.76 12.52
N HIS A 51 -21.38 1.79 13.39
CA HIS A 51 -21.57 1.74 14.84
C HIS A 51 -21.93 3.11 15.44
N ASN A 52 -21.74 4.20 14.69
CA ASN A 52 -22.15 5.53 15.13
C ASN A 52 -23.67 5.68 15.01
N THR A 53 -24.35 5.94 16.13
CA THR A 53 -25.81 6.05 16.21
C THR A 53 -26.34 7.11 15.26
N THR A 54 -25.73 8.30 15.25
CA THR A 54 -26.15 9.42 14.40
C THR A 54 -26.06 9.09 12.91
N ILE A 55 -24.96 8.47 12.47
CA ILE A 55 -24.81 8.06 11.07
C ILE A 55 -25.87 7.01 10.71
N ARG A 56 -26.12 6.07 11.62
CA ARG A 56 -27.11 5.01 11.43
C ARG A 56 -28.54 5.55 11.35
N GLU A 57 -28.91 6.49 12.20
CA GLU A 57 -30.21 7.17 12.19
C GLU A 57 -30.40 7.98 10.90
N ASN A 58 -29.38 8.72 10.47
CA ASN A 58 -29.43 9.48 9.22
C ASN A 58 -29.63 8.56 8.02
N ILE A 59 -28.87 7.47 7.90
CA ILE A 59 -29.02 6.51 6.81
C ILE A 59 -30.41 5.88 6.84
N ARG A 60 -30.95 5.56 8.04
CA ARG A 60 -32.30 4.99 8.16
C ARG A 60 -33.35 5.95 7.61
N LYS A 61 -33.24 7.24 7.95
CA LYS A 61 -34.11 8.30 7.43
C LYS A 61 -33.96 8.46 5.91
N ASP A 62 -32.73 8.42 5.42
CA ASP A 62 -32.43 8.54 3.99
C ASP A 62 -33.01 7.38 3.18
N ILE A 63 -33.03 6.17 3.74
CA ILE A 63 -33.62 4.99 3.12
C ILE A 63 -35.14 5.16 3.04
N THR A 64 -35.81 5.55 4.13
CA THR A 64 -37.27 5.74 4.14
C THR A 64 -37.68 6.84 3.18
N GLU A 65 -37.02 7.99 3.23
CA GLU A 65 -37.26 9.13 2.34
C GLU A 65 -37.10 8.74 0.87
N TYR A 66 -36.08 7.96 0.52
CA TYR A 66 -35.88 7.52 -0.85
C TYR A 66 -37.08 6.71 -1.37
N PHE A 67 -37.57 5.74 -0.59
CA PHE A 67 -38.70 4.92 -1.03
C PHE A 67 -40.01 5.68 -1.03
N ASP A 68 -40.24 6.56 -0.05
CA ASP A 68 -41.46 7.37 0.02
C ASP A 68 -41.60 8.27 -1.23
N ILE A 69 -40.49 8.80 -1.74
CA ILE A 69 -40.48 9.67 -2.93
C ILE A 69 -40.54 8.88 -4.24
N ASN A 70 -39.92 7.68 -4.30
CA ASN A 70 -39.67 6.98 -5.56
C ASN A 70 -40.50 5.70 -5.78
N LYS A 71 -41.38 5.33 -4.85
CA LYS A 71 -42.15 4.07 -4.94
C LYS A 71 -42.95 3.93 -6.24
N ASP A 72 -43.54 5.02 -6.71
CA ASP A 72 -44.43 5.03 -7.89
C ASP A 72 -43.79 5.68 -9.12
N SER A 73 -42.53 6.14 -9.03
CA SER A 73 -41.84 6.85 -10.11
C SER A 73 -41.18 5.93 -11.14
N VAL A 74 -40.92 4.67 -10.80
CA VAL A 74 -40.22 3.70 -11.65
C VAL A 74 -40.96 2.37 -11.66
N SER A 75 -41.32 1.87 -12.85
CA SER A 75 -42.07 0.61 -13.00
C SER A 75 -41.25 -0.65 -12.68
N SER A 76 -39.91 -0.58 -12.84
CA SER A 76 -39.01 -1.70 -12.58
C SER A 76 -38.42 -1.62 -11.18
N ALA A 77 -38.72 -2.63 -10.35
CA ALA A 77 -38.13 -2.78 -9.01
C ALA A 77 -36.59 -2.89 -9.06
N SER A 78 -36.02 -3.45 -10.14
CA SER A 78 -34.57 -3.55 -10.31
C SER A 78 -33.91 -2.17 -10.43
N THR A 79 -34.51 -1.30 -11.25
CA THR A 79 -34.02 0.07 -11.45
C THR A 79 -34.18 0.89 -10.16
N LEU A 80 -35.31 0.77 -9.47
CA LEU A 80 -35.55 1.41 -8.17
C LEU A 80 -34.48 0.99 -7.14
N TRP A 81 -34.18 -0.31 -7.06
CA TRP A 81 -33.16 -0.83 -6.13
C TRP A 81 -31.73 -0.42 -6.50
N ALA A 82 -31.40 -0.38 -7.80
CA ALA A 82 -30.09 0.08 -8.26
C ALA A 82 -29.88 1.57 -7.95
N ALA A 83 -30.88 2.41 -8.23
CA ALA A 83 -30.84 3.83 -7.92
C ALA A 83 -30.78 4.09 -6.41
N HIS A 84 -31.56 3.36 -5.61
CA HIS A 84 -31.51 3.40 -4.15
C HIS A 84 -30.08 3.20 -3.63
N LYS A 85 -29.42 2.12 -4.06
CA LYS A 85 -28.04 1.82 -3.64
C LYS A 85 -27.09 2.94 -3.98
N SER A 86 -27.16 3.48 -5.19
CA SER A 86 -26.31 4.58 -5.64
C SER A 86 -26.50 5.83 -4.79
N VAL A 87 -27.75 6.18 -4.45
CA VAL A 87 -28.06 7.33 -3.58
C VAL A 87 -27.49 7.12 -2.18
N ILE A 88 -27.78 5.99 -1.55
CA ILE A 88 -27.30 5.67 -0.20
C ILE A 88 -25.77 5.59 -0.16
N TRP A 89 -25.13 5.05 -1.19
CA TRP A 89 -23.69 5.01 -1.31
C TRP A 89 -23.08 6.42 -1.38
N GLY A 90 -23.68 7.32 -2.16
CA GLY A 90 -23.29 8.73 -2.21
C GLY A 90 -23.39 9.42 -0.85
N LYS A 91 -24.50 9.20 -0.13
CA LYS A 91 -24.70 9.74 1.23
C LYS A 91 -23.68 9.19 2.23
N LEU A 92 -23.36 7.89 2.16
CA LEU A 92 -22.32 7.25 2.98
C LEU A 92 -20.91 7.82 2.71
N ILE A 93 -20.56 8.03 1.44
CA ILE A 93 -19.29 8.67 1.06
C ILE A 93 -19.24 10.08 1.65
N ALA A 94 -20.29 10.88 1.47
CA ALA A 94 -20.35 12.26 1.97
C ALA A 94 -20.23 12.34 3.50
N ALA A 95 -20.93 11.46 4.23
CA ALA A 95 -20.81 11.37 5.68
C ALA A 95 -19.39 10.97 6.12
N ALA A 96 -18.78 9.99 5.43
CA ALA A 96 -17.43 9.54 5.74
C ALA A 96 -16.36 10.62 5.49
N THR A 97 -16.49 11.39 4.40
CA THR A 97 -15.57 12.49 4.07
C THR A 97 -15.71 13.65 5.05
N ALA A 98 -16.94 14.04 5.38
CA ALA A 98 -17.21 15.07 6.39
C ALA A 98 -16.65 14.70 7.76
N HIS A 99 -16.90 13.47 8.22
CA HIS A 99 -16.36 12.97 9.49
C HIS A 99 -14.83 12.95 9.47
N LYS A 100 -14.20 12.47 8.39
CA LYS A 100 -12.73 12.49 8.26
C LYS A 100 -12.18 13.91 8.36
N LYS A 101 -12.81 14.88 7.68
CA LYS A 101 -12.41 16.29 7.73
C LYS A 101 -12.48 16.84 9.16
N GLN A 102 -13.57 16.56 9.87
CA GLN A 102 -13.75 16.98 11.27
C GLN A 102 -12.68 16.39 12.20
N GLN A 103 -12.38 15.09 12.06
CA GLN A 103 -11.34 14.43 12.87
C GLN A 103 -9.95 15.01 12.60
N LEU A 104 -9.63 15.30 11.32
CA LEU A 104 -8.36 15.95 10.97
C LEU A 104 -8.24 17.36 11.55
N THR A 105 -9.30 18.17 11.47
CA THR A 105 -9.29 19.52 12.06
C THR A 105 -9.13 19.48 13.58
N LEU A 106 -9.70 18.48 14.25
CA LEU A 106 -9.56 18.30 15.69
C LEU A 106 -8.15 17.82 16.08
N LEU A 107 -7.57 16.92 15.29
CA LEU A 107 -6.18 16.49 15.48
C LEU A 107 -5.21 17.67 15.28
N GLU A 108 -5.41 18.47 14.24
CA GLU A 108 -4.60 19.67 13.96
C GLU A 108 -4.70 20.68 15.10
N SER A 109 -5.89 20.92 15.65
CA SER A 109 -6.07 21.84 16.78
C SER A 109 -5.37 21.35 18.05
N HIS A 110 -5.38 20.04 18.32
CA HIS A 110 -4.62 19.47 19.43
C HIS A 110 -3.10 19.55 19.21
N LEU A 111 -2.62 19.33 17.98
CA LEU A 111 -1.21 19.46 17.65
C LEU A 111 -0.72 20.91 17.77
N THR A 112 -1.50 21.89 17.31
CA THR A 112 -1.15 23.31 17.44
C THR A 112 -1.16 23.76 18.91
N ALA A 113 -2.18 23.36 19.68
CA ALA A 113 -2.24 23.61 21.12
C ALA A 113 -1.06 22.98 21.87
N LEU A 114 -0.71 21.72 21.55
CA LEU A 114 0.44 21.05 22.14
C LEU A 114 1.75 21.78 21.85
N ARG A 115 1.96 22.26 20.62
CA ARG A 115 3.15 23.05 20.25
C ARG A 115 3.22 24.36 21.02
N ALA A 116 2.09 25.06 21.17
CA ALA A 116 2.03 26.31 21.92
C ALA A 116 2.34 26.09 23.41
N ILE A 117 1.75 25.08 24.03
CA ILE A 117 1.98 24.73 25.44
C ILE A 117 3.42 24.29 25.67
N LYS A 118 4.01 23.48 24.76
CA LYS A 118 5.42 23.10 24.85
C LYS A 118 6.37 24.31 24.83
N ARG A 119 6.08 25.34 24.02
CA ARG A 119 6.88 26.57 23.98
C ARG A 119 6.81 27.31 25.32
N LYS A 120 5.60 27.48 25.88
CA LYS A 120 5.40 28.12 27.19
C LYS A 120 6.07 27.35 28.33
N HIS A 121 5.95 26.02 28.33
CA HIS A 121 6.56 25.15 29.32
C HIS A 121 8.10 25.17 29.24
N LYS A 122 8.70 25.41 28.07
CA LYS A 122 10.16 25.54 27.93
C LYS A 122 10.68 26.80 28.63
N THR A 123 9.92 27.89 28.60
CA THR A 123 10.30 29.17 29.22
C THR A 123 9.93 29.24 30.70
N ASN A 124 8.81 28.64 31.10
CA ASN A 124 8.37 28.58 32.49
C ASN A 124 7.72 27.21 32.79
N PRO A 125 8.44 26.30 33.47
CA PRO A 125 7.88 25.01 33.89
C PRO A 125 6.86 25.21 35.03
N ASP A 126 5.58 25.01 34.72
CA ASP A 126 4.47 25.09 35.68
C ASP A 126 3.69 23.76 35.70
N PRO A 127 3.41 23.16 36.87
CA PRO A 127 2.57 21.97 37.00
C PRO A 127 1.25 22.04 36.24
N ALA A 128 0.60 23.20 36.18
CA ALA A 128 -0.65 23.37 35.43
C ALA A 128 -0.45 23.21 33.91
N LEU A 129 0.67 23.73 33.37
CA LEU A 129 1.04 23.55 31.97
C LEU A 129 1.39 22.09 31.67
N THR A 130 2.05 21.39 32.59
CA THR A 130 2.37 19.96 32.45
C THR A 130 1.09 19.12 32.36
N ALA A 131 0.09 19.40 33.19
CA ALA A 131 -1.21 18.72 33.15
C ALA A 131 -1.94 18.93 31.81
N GLN A 132 -1.98 20.17 31.31
CA GLN A 132 -2.57 20.48 30.00
C GLN A 132 -1.82 19.78 28.85
N LEU A 133 -0.50 19.74 28.93
CA LEU A 133 0.35 19.05 27.96
C LEU A 133 0.04 17.54 27.93
N HIS A 134 -0.11 16.92 29.10
CA HIS A 134 -0.50 15.52 29.21
C HIS A 134 -1.90 15.28 28.62
N LYS A 135 -2.87 16.16 28.89
CA LYS A 135 -4.22 16.10 28.31
C LYS A 135 -4.19 16.10 26.78
N HIS A 136 -3.48 17.03 26.15
CA HIS A 136 -3.38 17.06 24.69
C HIS A 136 -2.66 15.84 24.10
N ARG A 137 -1.62 15.33 24.80
CA ARG A 137 -0.97 14.07 24.40
C ARG A 137 -1.93 12.89 24.44
N GLN A 138 -2.75 12.78 25.50
CA GLN A 138 -3.76 11.73 25.61
C GLN A 138 -4.80 11.82 24.48
N GLU A 139 -5.30 13.02 24.16
CA GLU A 139 -6.23 13.19 23.04
C GLU A 139 -5.59 12.76 21.71
N ILE A 140 -4.36 13.20 21.42
CA ILE A 140 -3.62 12.78 20.20
C ILE A 140 -3.41 11.25 20.18
N GLN A 141 -3.09 10.64 21.32
CA GLN A 141 -2.92 9.20 21.44
C GLN A 141 -4.21 8.44 21.11
N LYS A 142 -5.39 8.97 21.45
CA LYS A 142 -6.68 8.35 21.06
C LYS A 142 -6.82 8.26 19.53
N PHE A 143 -6.42 9.29 18.78
CA PHE A 143 -6.41 9.24 17.31
C PHE A 143 -5.47 8.16 16.79
N MET A 144 -4.24 8.10 17.30
CA MET A 144 -3.26 7.08 16.90
C MET A 144 -3.76 5.67 17.18
N VAL A 145 -4.39 5.46 18.34
CA VAL A 145 -5.01 4.17 18.71
C VAL A 145 -6.16 3.83 17.75
N GLN A 146 -7.00 4.80 17.39
CA GLN A 146 -8.09 4.58 16.44
C GLN A 146 -7.57 4.21 15.05
N ASP A 147 -6.56 4.90 14.54
CA ASP A 147 -5.93 4.58 13.26
C ASP A 147 -5.26 3.20 13.28
N SER A 148 -4.58 2.87 14.38
CA SER A 148 -3.97 1.54 14.57
C SER A 148 -5.02 0.43 14.59
N LYS A 149 -6.15 0.63 15.29
CA LYS A 149 -7.28 -0.31 15.31
C LYS A 149 -7.84 -0.52 13.90
N LYS A 150 -8.00 0.56 13.14
CA LYS A 150 -8.50 0.53 11.76
C LYS A 150 -7.55 -0.25 10.84
N ALA A 151 -6.25 0.02 10.93
CA ALA A 151 -5.20 -0.70 10.21
C ALA A 151 -5.22 -2.20 10.55
N LEU A 152 -5.32 -2.55 11.83
CA LEU A 152 -5.41 -3.93 12.29
C LEU A 152 -6.66 -4.64 11.75
N GLN A 153 -7.81 -3.96 11.76
CA GLN A 153 -9.06 -4.52 11.23
C GLN A 153 -8.93 -4.84 9.74
N TRP A 154 -8.36 -3.94 8.94
CA TRP A 154 -8.13 -4.20 7.53
C TRP A 154 -7.09 -5.29 7.29
N ALA A 155 -6.02 -5.33 8.08
CA ALA A 155 -5.04 -6.40 7.99
C ALA A 155 -5.69 -7.77 8.27
N ARG A 156 -6.55 -7.85 9.29
CA ARG A 156 -7.34 -9.06 9.58
C ARG A 156 -8.28 -9.42 8.43
N GLN A 157 -8.99 -8.44 7.87
CA GLN A 157 -9.87 -8.68 6.72
C GLN A 157 -9.08 -9.21 5.51
N MET A 158 -7.95 -8.58 5.18
CA MET A 158 -7.06 -9.05 4.09
C MET A 158 -6.52 -10.44 4.39
N PHE A 159 -6.19 -10.73 5.65
CA PHE A 159 -5.80 -12.06 6.07
C PHE A 159 -6.92 -13.07 5.82
N TYR A 160 -8.17 -12.82 6.24
CA TYR A 160 -9.28 -13.75 5.96
C TYR A 160 -9.57 -13.91 4.47
N GLU A 161 -9.51 -12.82 3.70
CA GLU A 161 -9.73 -12.86 2.25
C GLU A 161 -8.64 -13.64 1.50
N LYS A 162 -7.43 -13.77 2.06
CA LYS A 162 -6.28 -14.42 1.41
C LYS A 162 -5.92 -15.77 2.03
N SER A 163 -5.94 -15.91 3.35
CA SER A 163 -5.30 -17.00 4.10
C SER A 163 -5.78 -18.41 3.76
N ASN A 164 -7.00 -18.57 3.24
CA ASN A 164 -7.59 -19.90 3.06
C ASN A 164 -8.05 -20.18 1.63
N LYS A 165 -7.55 -19.43 0.65
CA LYS A 165 -7.83 -19.70 -0.77
C LYS A 165 -6.79 -20.67 -1.31
N ALA A 166 -7.23 -21.69 -2.06
CA ALA A 166 -6.34 -22.53 -2.87
C ALA A 166 -5.41 -21.69 -3.77
N ASP A 167 -5.88 -20.50 -4.14
CA ASP A 167 -5.13 -19.45 -4.83
C ASP A 167 -3.82 -19.08 -4.12
N THR A 168 -3.70 -19.18 -2.78
CA THR A 168 -2.44 -18.86 -2.09
C THR A 168 -1.34 -19.88 -2.34
N LEU A 169 -1.67 -21.16 -2.34
CA LEU A 169 -0.72 -22.22 -2.69
C LEU A 169 -0.34 -22.09 -4.16
N LEU A 170 -1.32 -21.83 -5.03
CA LEU A 170 -1.09 -21.57 -6.45
C LEU A 170 -0.20 -20.32 -6.66
N ASP A 171 -0.50 -19.22 -5.99
CA ASP A 171 0.26 -17.96 -6.02
C ASP A 171 1.69 -18.19 -5.51
N GLN A 172 1.86 -18.97 -4.43
CA GLN A 172 3.18 -19.34 -3.94
C GLN A 172 3.96 -20.16 -4.96
N ILE A 173 3.33 -21.17 -5.57
CA ILE A 173 3.94 -21.98 -6.64
C ILE A 173 4.29 -21.11 -7.85
N LEU A 174 3.39 -20.21 -8.27
CA LEU A 174 3.60 -19.28 -9.37
C LEU A 174 4.74 -18.29 -9.07
N CYS A 175 4.76 -17.69 -7.87
CA CYS A 175 5.84 -16.81 -7.43
C CYS A 175 7.18 -17.55 -7.34
N GLN A 176 7.21 -18.80 -6.85
CA GLN A 176 8.45 -19.60 -6.83
C GLN A 176 8.93 -19.87 -8.26
N ARG A 177 8.04 -20.27 -9.18
CA ARG A 177 8.36 -20.45 -10.60
C ARG A 177 8.85 -19.17 -11.26
N GLN A 178 8.23 -18.03 -10.97
CA GLN A 178 8.66 -16.73 -11.49
C GLN A 178 10.01 -16.30 -10.92
N ARG A 179 10.24 -16.46 -9.61
CA ARG A 179 11.53 -16.14 -8.96
C ARG A 179 12.67 -17.01 -9.50
N ALA A 180 12.43 -18.31 -9.71
CA ALA A 180 13.42 -19.22 -10.28
C ALA A 180 13.83 -18.82 -11.72
N LYS A 181 12.91 -18.19 -12.46
CA LYS A 181 13.17 -17.67 -13.82
C LYS A 181 13.64 -16.21 -13.84
N HIS A 182 13.62 -15.51 -12.70
CA HIS A 182 13.94 -14.10 -12.66
C HIS A 182 15.44 -13.88 -12.72
N ILE A 183 15.90 -13.29 -13.83
CA ILE A 183 17.31 -12.99 -14.06
C ILE A 183 17.63 -11.66 -13.39
N THR A 184 18.37 -11.72 -12.29
CA THR A 184 18.77 -10.54 -11.52
C THR A 184 20.03 -9.87 -12.09
N LYS A 185 20.89 -10.65 -12.74
CA LYS A 185 22.18 -10.21 -13.29
C LYS A 185 22.54 -11.02 -14.52
N ILE A 186 23.24 -10.41 -15.48
CA ILE A 186 23.79 -11.09 -16.65
C ILE A 186 25.24 -10.66 -16.90
N ARG A 187 26.05 -11.56 -17.45
CA ARG A 187 27.41 -11.25 -17.91
C ARG A 187 27.37 -10.90 -19.39
N ALA A 188 27.86 -9.71 -19.74
CA ALA A 188 28.01 -9.27 -21.11
C ALA A 188 29.23 -9.96 -21.78
N PRO A 189 29.31 -9.92 -23.13
CA PRO A 189 30.43 -10.52 -23.88
C PRO A 189 31.81 -9.95 -23.51
N ASP A 190 31.84 -8.71 -23.04
CA ASP A 190 33.02 -8.01 -22.52
C ASP A 190 33.46 -8.49 -21.12
N GLY A 191 32.70 -9.40 -20.50
CA GLY A 191 32.93 -9.92 -19.16
C GLY A 191 32.35 -9.07 -18.03
N GLN A 192 31.76 -7.90 -18.32
CA GLN A 192 31.14 -7.04 -17.32
C GLN A 192 29.79 -7.60 -16.86
N LEU A 193 29.41 -7.27 -15.63
CA LEU A 193 28.24 -7.83 -14.97
C LEU A 193 27.16 -6.76 -14.81
N HIS A 194 26.07 -6.89 -15.57
CA HIS A 194 24.98 -5.93 -15.60
C HIS A 194 23.83 -6.36 -14.68
N ASN A 195 23.35 -5.41 -13.87
CA ASN A 195 22.26 -5.60 -12.91
C ASN A 195 21.05 -4.69 -13.22
N ILE A 196 21.19 -3.80 -14.21
CA ILE A 196 20.14 -2.85 -14.62
C ILE A 196 19.28 -3.50 -15.69
N LEU A 197 17.96 -3.41 -15.56
CA LEU A 197 17.00 -4.08 -16.45
C LEU A 197 17.22 -3.74 -17.94
N SER A 198 17.51 -2.48 -18.28
CA SER A 198 17.77 -2.07 -19.67
C SER A 198 19.04 -2.71 -20.23
N GLN A 199 20.11 -2.77 -19.43
CA GLN A 199 21.35 -3.43 -19.82
C GLN A 199 21.17 -4.94 -19.96
N ILE A 200 20.41 -5.56 -19.04
CA ILE A 200 20.08 -6.99 -19.13
C ILE A 200 19.28 -7.28 -20.41
N ALA A 201 18.31 -6.42 -20.75
CA ALA A 201 17.50 -6.58 -21.96
C ALA A 201 18.35 -6.43 -23.24
N ASN A 202 19.21 -5.41 -23.31
CA ASN A 202 20.08 -5.17 -24.47
C ASN A 202 21.09 -6.31 -24.67
N THR A 203 21.74 -6.76 -23.60
CA THR A 203 22.68 -7.89 -23.68
C THR A 203 21.99 -9.20 -24.07
N PHE A 204 20.74 -9.43 -23.62
CA PHE A 204 19.91 -10.52 -24.13
C PHE A 204 19.67 -10.37 -25.63
N GLN A 205 19.26 -9.18 -26.07
CA GLN A 205 18.97 -8.89 -27.47
C GLN A 205 20.19 -9.11 -28.37
N GLU A 206 21.35 -8.56 -28.00
CA GLU A 206 22.62 -8.70 -28.74
C GLU A 206 23.11 -10.15 -28.82
N ASN A 207 22.98 -10.90 -27.72
CA ASN A 207 23.35 -12.30 -27.70
C ASN A 207 22.45 -13.12 -28.62
N TYR A 208 21.12 -12.94 -28.55
CA TYR A 208 20.21 -13.66 -29.43
C TYR A 208 20.26 -13.20 -30.88
N SER A 209 20.50 -11.91 -31.16
CA SER A 209 20.73 -11.45 -32.53
C SER A 209 21.96 -12.13 -33.12
N SER A 210 23.10 -12.12 -32.41
CA SER A 210 24.31 -12.80 -32.90
C SER A 210 24.14 -14.32 -33.04
N LEU A 211 23.36 -14.97 -32.18
CA LEU A 211 23.06 -16.41 -32.27
C LEU A 211 22.19 -16.76 -33.48
N TYR A 212 21.25 -15.89 -33.87
CA TYR A 212 20.32 -16.14 -34.97
C TYR A 212 20.68 -15.41 -36.26
N ASP A 213 21.69 -14.53 -36.25
CA ASP A 213 22.35 -13.96 -37.42
C ASP A 213 23.21 -15.04 -38.10
N HIS A 214 22.57 -16.09 -38.60
CA HIS A 214 23.20 -17.08 -39.44
C HIS A 214 23.32 -16.56 -40.86
N ASN A 215 24.53 -16.14 -41.23
CA ASN A 215 24.96 -16.12 -42.61
C ASN A 215 25.22 -17.59 -43.02
N PRO A 216 24.58 -18.15 -44.07
CA PRO A 216 24.61 -19.59 -44.37
C PRO A 216 26.00 -20.18 -44.69
N ASP A 217 27.03 -19.35 -44.83
CA ASP A 217 28.36 -19.76 -45.28
C ASP A 217 29.40 -20.02 -44.17
N SER A 218 29.12 -19.68 -42.90
CA SER A 218 30.07 -19.91 -41.80
C SER A 218 29.83 -21.24 -41.08
N ARG A 219 29.85 -22.36 -41.83
CA ARG A 219 29.93 -23.72 -41.27
C ARG A 219 31.35 -24.08 -40.84
N HIS A 220 31.92 -23.32 -39.91
CA HIS A 220 33.02 -23.82 -39.08
C HIS A 220 33.12 -23.06 -37.77
N ASN A 221 32.53 -23.61 -36.71
CA ASN A 221 33.03 -23.35 -35.37
C ASN A 221 32.92 -24.64 -34.53
N PRO A 222 34.00 -25.41 -34.37
CA PRO A 222 34.01 -26.60 -33.54
C PRO A 222 34.34 -26.17 -32.11
N SER A 223 33.36 -26.11 -31.21
CA SER A 223 33.49 -26.45 -29.77
C SER A 223 32.35 -25.88 -28.90
N LEU A 224 31.20 -26.56 -28.90
CA LEU A 224 30.29 -26.52 -27.74
C LEU A 224 30.83 -27.50 -26.68
N HIS A 225 31.85 -27.07 -25.94
CA HIS A 225 32.33 -27.82 -24.77
C HIS A 225 31.35 -27.64 -23.61
N ARG A 226 30.31 -28.47 -23.58
CA ARG A 226 29.43 -28.61 -22.40
C ARG A 226 30.18 -29.37 -21.32
N GLN A 227 30.96 -28.67 -20.48
CA GLN A 227 31.45 -29.26 -19.24
C GLN A 227 30.26 -29.51 -18.31
N LYS A 228 29.78 -30.76 -18.28
CA LYS A 228 28.98 -31.28 -17.18
C LYS A 228 29.95 -31.59 -16.04
N SER A 229 30.07 -30.67 -15.09
CA SER A 229 30.61 -31.01 -13.77
C SER A 229 29.66 -32.00 -13.10
N ARG A 230 30.05 -33.27 -13.11
CA ARG A 230 29.43 -34.37 -12.36
C ARG A 230 30.10 -34.35 -10.98
N THR A 231 29.40 -33.89 -9.96
CA THR A 231 29.79 -34.11 -8.57
C THR A 231 29.43 -35.54 -8.18
N SER A 232 30.43 -36.32 -7.76
CA SER A 232 30.26 -37.45 -6.83
C SER A 232 30.65 -36.98 -5.44
#